data_AF-A0A9X3HFL4-F1
#
_entry.id   AF-A0A9X3HFL4-F1
#
_cell.length_a   1.000
_cell.length_b   1.000
_cell.length_c   1.000
_cell.angle_alpha   90.00
_cell.angle_beta   90.00
_cell.angle_gamma   90.00
#
_symmetry.space_group_name_H-M   'P 1'
#
loop_
_entity.id
_entity.type
_entity.pdbx_description
1 polymer ?
#
loop_
_entity_poly.entity_id
_entity_poly.type
_entity_poly.pdbx_seq_one_letter_code
_entity_poly.pdbx_strand_id
1 'polypeptide(L)' 'MNTDVIGKKDGFVIRLAKADDAVNYYEQNYCPLDKEVARLTGCKEEFSRDEVISFFSEIT' A
#
# COMPACT_ATOMS: atom_id res chain seq x y z
N MET A 1 8.40 22.44 7.76
CA MET A 1 7.20 21.60 7.62
C MET A 1 7.59 20.44 6.72
N ASN A 2 7.33 19.18 7.11
CA ASN A 2 7.50 18.06 6.19
C ASN A 2 6.51 18.24 5.03
N THR A 3 7.03 18.55 3.85
CA THR A 3 6.27 18.75 2.61
C THR A 3 5.54 17.50 2.14
N ASP A 4 5.87 16.34 2.71
CA ASP A 4 5.33 15.04 2.29
C ASP A 4 3.95 14.74 2.89
N VAL A 5 3.54 15.44 3.94
CA VAL A 5 2.31 15.16 4.69
C VAL A 5 1.13 15.91 4.08
N ILE A 6 0.15 15.16 3.57
CA ILE A 6 -1.06 15.70 2.92
C ILE A 6 -2.30 15.65 3.84
N GLY A 7 -2.23 14.94 4.97
CA GLY A 7 -3.35 14.84 5.91
C GLY A 7 -2.95 14.28 7.28
N LYS A 8 -3.79 14.54 8.29
CA LYS A 8 -3.64 14.01 9.64
C LYS A 8 -5.01 13.67 10.22
N LYS A 9 -5.13 12.52 10.89
CA LYS A 9 -6.36 12.08 11.55
C LYS A 9 -6.04 11.08 12.66
N ASP A 10 -6.59 11.26 13.85
CA ASP A 10 -6.52 10.31 14.97
C ASP A 10 -5.10 9.79 15.31
N GLY A 11 -4.09 10.67 15.23
CA GLY A 11 -2.68 10.31 15.45
C GLY A 11 -1.96 9.71 14.23
N PHE A 12 -2.68 9.44 13.15
CA PHE A 12 -2.13 8.98 11.88
C PHE A 12 -1.82 10.15 10.93
N VAL A 13 -0.90 9.89 10.01
CA VAL A 13 -0.42 10.83 9.00
C VAL A 13 -0.60 10.21 7.62
N ILE A 14 -1.18 10.96 6.69
CA ILE A 14 -1.28 10.60 5.28
C ILE A 14 -0.16 11.32 4.52
N ARG A 15 0.60 10.56 3.74
CA ARG A 15 1.66 11.04 2.83
C ARG A 15 1.70 10.18 1.57
N LEU A 16 2.39 10.66 0.55
CA LEU A 16 2.69 9.84 -0.62
C LEU A 16 3.54 8.62 -0.20
N ALA A 17 3.25 7.50 -0.85
CA ALA A 17 4.00 6.25 -0.71
C ALA A 17 5.42 6.42 -1.27
N LYS A 18 6.39 5.74 -0.65
CA LYS A 18 7.80 5.71 -1.07
C LYS A 18 8.25 4.26 -1.25
N ALA A 19 9.29 4.04 -2.04
CA ALA A 19 9.85 2.70 -2.28
C ALA A 19 10.10 1.90 -0.97
N ASP A 20 10.63 2.56 0.07
CA ASP A 20 10.92 1.95 1.37
C ASP A 20 9.66 1.45 2.12
N ASP A 21 8.46 1.92 1.74
CA ASP A 21 7.21 1.47 2.35
C ASP A 21 6.75 0.11 1.82
N ALA A 22 7.27 -0.35 0.67
CA ALA A 22 6.74 -1.51 -0.04
C ALA A 22 6.77 -2.80 0.80
N VAL A 23 7.86 -3.02 1.53
CA VAL A 23 8.02 -4.21 2.39
C VAL A 23 7.01 -4.18 3.54
N ASN A 24 6.92 -3.06 4.25
CA ASN A 24 5.96 -2.90 5.35
C ASN A 24 4.51 -2.98 4.84
N TYR A 25 4.24 -2.45 3.65
CA TYR A 25 2.91 -2.51 3.02
C TYR A 25 2.49 -3.97 2.79
N TYR A 26 3.38 -4.79 2.23
CA TYR A 26 3.13 -6.22 2.05
C TYR A 26 2.93 -6.96 3.38
N GLU A 27 3.84 -6.75 4.34
CA GLU A 27 3.88 -7.51 5.60
C GLU A 27 2.78 -7.14 6.60
N GLN A 28 2.31 -5.88 6.61
CA GLN A 28 1.48 -5.37 7.70
C GLN A 28 -0.01 -5.24 7.40
N ASN A 29 -0.46 -5.35 6.15
CA ASN A 29 -1.91 -5.45 5.88
C ASN A 29 -2.32 -5.83 4.45
N TYR A 30 -1.38 -6.19 3.57
CA TYR A 30 -1.75 -6.55 2.21
C TYR A 30 -2.30 -7.98 2.10
N CYS A 31 -1.85 -8.89 2.98
CA CYS A 31 -1.92 -10.32 2.67
C CYS A 31 -2.74 -11.16 3.65
N PRO A 32 -3.86 -11.77 3.21
CA PRO A 32 -4.53 -11.60 1.90
C PRO A 32 -5.47 -10.38 1.85
N LEU A 33 -5.71 -9.86 0.64
CA LEU A 33 -6.73 -8.84 0.39
C LEU A 33 -8.11 -9.42 0.74
N ASP A 34 -8.97 -8.61 1.34
CA ASP A 34 -10.34 -9.04 1.64
C ASP A 34 -11.06 -9.50 0.36
N LYS A 35 -11.67 -10.69 0.42
CA LYS A 35 -12.29 -11.33 -0.75
C LYS A 35 -13.45 -10.54 -1.32
N GLU A 36 -14.21 -9.84 -0.46
CA GLU A 36 -15.32 -9.01 -0.93
C GLU A 36 -14.78 -7.77 -1.64
N VAL A 37 -13.69 -7.18 -1.15
CA VAL A 37 -12.99 -6.10 -1.85
C VAL A 37 -12.45 -6.58 -3.21
N ALA A 38 -11.82 -7.75 -3.28
CA ALA A 38 -11.35 -8.33 -4.55
C ALA A 38 -12.51 -8.53 -5.54
N ARG A 39 -13.63 -9.11 -5.08
CA ARG A 39 -14.83 -9.33 -5.90
C ARG A 39 -15.45 -8.04 -6.42
N LEU A 40 -15.54 -7.01 -5.57
CA LEU A 40 -16.16 -5.71 -5.93
C LEU A 40 -15.29 -4.88 -6.87
N THR A 41 -13.97 -5.03 -6.79
CA THR A 41 -13.02 -4.25 -7.60
C THR A 41 -12.52 -4.99 -8.84
N GLY A 42 -12.72 -6.31 -8.92
CA GLY A 42 -12.10 -7.16 -9.94
C GLY A 42 -10.59 -7.32 -9.76
N CYS A 43 -10.06 -6.96 -8.59
CA CYS A 43 -8.65 -7.10 -8.26
C CYS A 43 -8.30 -8.57 -8.01
N LYS A 44 -7.03 -8.93 -8.23
CA LYS A 44 -6.47 -10.24 -7.86
C LYS A 44 -6.51 -10.40 -6.34
N GLU A 45 -6.88 -11.60 -5.86
CA GLU A 45 -7.03 -11.86 -4.41
C GLU A 45 -5.68 -11.88 -3.67
N GLU A 46 -4.61 -12.32 -4.34
CA GLU A 46 -3.29 -12.49 -3.75
C GLU A 46 -2.21 -11.95 -4.67
N PHE A 47 -1.25 -11.23 -4.12
CA PHE A 47 -0.02 -10.86 -4.81
C PHE A 47 1.17 -11.37 -4.02
N SER A 48 2.21 -11.73 -4.74
CA SER A 48 3.51 -12.04 -4.16
C SER A 48 4.17 -10.77 -3.63
N ARG A 49 5.11 -10.95 -2.70
CA ARG A 49 5.95 -9.87 -2.18
C ARG A 49 6.66 -9.11 -3.31
N ASP A 50 7.19 -9.83 -4.29
CA ASP A 50 7.95 -9.23 -5.40
C ASP A 50 7.04 -8.44 -6.35
N GLU A 51 5.82 -8.91 -6.61
CA GLU A 51 4.81 -8.13 -7.35
C GLU A 51 4.52 -6.80 -6.62
N VAL A 52 4.26 -6.84 -5.32
CA VAL A 52 3.98 -5.62 -4.54
C VAL A 52 5.18 -4.66 -4.54
N ILE A 53 6.40 -5.17 -4.36
CA ILE A 53 7.62 -4.34 -4.40
C ILE A 53 7.83 -3.70 -5.78
N SER A 54 7.53 -4.41 -6.87
CA SER A 54 7.64 -3.85 -8.21
C SER A 54 6.70 -2.65 -8.45
N PHE A 55 5.47 -2.68 -7.93
CA PHE A 55 4.55 -1.55 -8.08
C PHE A 55 5.07 -0.26 -7.45
N PHE A 56 5.75 -0.36 -6.31
CA PHE A 56 6.37 0.81 -5.66
C PHE A 56 7.57 1.35 -6.44
N SER A 57 8.22 0.50 -7.24
CA SER A 57 9.35 0.87 -8.10
C SER A 57 8.88 1.59 -9.38
N GLU A 58 7.65 1.35 -9.83
CA GLU A 58 7.05 2.03 -10.99
C GLU A 58 6.44 3.39 -10.65
N ILE A 59 6.17 3.66 -9.37
CA ILE A 59 5.54 4.91 -8.87
C ILE A 59 6.58 6.00 -8.54
N THR A 60 7.88 5.65 -8.47
CA THR A 60 8.99 6.57 -8.13
C THR A 60 9.71 7.04 -9.39
#